data_AF-A0A6A0HD98-F1
#
_entry.id   AF-A0A6A0HD98-F1
#
_cell.length_a   1.000
_cell.length_b   1.000
_cell.length_c   1.000
_cell.angle_alpha   90.00
_cell.angle_beta   90.00
_cell.angle_gamma   90.00
#
_symmetry.space_group_name_H-M   'P 1'
#
loop_
_entity.id
_entity.type
_entity.pdbx_description
1 polymer ?
#
loop_
_entity_poly.entity_id
_entity_poly.type
_entity_poly.pdbx_seq_one_letter_code
_entity_poly.pdbx_strand_id
1 'polypeptide(L)'
;MGLFIFIGLLCYDLVFILPDSKIIMLPHDTIVGFFILVSFMICMSMSVMYHTLNCVSAEVCRRWFSMDILGISLAFYAVFLSGIFYGFWCPEHMMQRNLYLTLVFLPRIVTMYVISGVAMLLYVYQLPEKLLPGYFDRLGSSHQLWHVLVTVALVYWHHTGLLYARHRSVHGCFL
;
A
#
# COMPACT_ATOMS: atom_id res chain seq x y z
N MET A 1 13.33 1.73 5.48
CA MET A 1 12.64 0.57 6.07
C MET A 1 11.57 0.00 5.14
N GLY A 2 10.59 0.80 4.69
CA GLY A 2 9.50 0.32 3.82
C GLY A 2 9.94 -0.40 2.54
N LEU A 3 10.96 0.09 1.82
CA LEU A 3 11.46 -0.55 0.59
C LEU A 3 11.85 -2.03 0.79
N PHE A 4 12.61 -2.34 1.84
CA PHE A 4 13.02 -3.72 2.14
C PHE A 4 11.84 -4.62 2.49
N ILE A 5 10.79 -4.08 3.12
CA ILE A 5 9.57 -4.82 3.40
C ILE A 5 8.88 -5.23 2.09
N PHE A 6 8.74 -4.32 1.12
CA PHE A 6 8.10 -4.65 -0.15
C PHE A 6 8.94 -5.57 -1.03
N ILE A 7 10.27 -5.45 -0.99
CA ILE A 7 11.16 -6.43 -1.63
C ILE A 7 10.97 -7.81 -0.99
N GLY A 8 10.92 -7.87 0.34
CA GLY A 8 10.66 -9.10 1.08
C GLY A 8 9.31 -9.72 0.73
N LEU A 9 8.25 -8.90 0.63
CA LEU A 9 6.91 -9.35 0.20
C LEU A 9 6.91 -9.86 -1.24
N LEU A 10 7.60 -9.19 -2.16
CA LEU A 10 7.74 -9.66 -3.53
C LEU A 10 8.43 -11.03 -3.59
N CYS A 11 9.54 -11.19 -2.86
CA CYS A 11 10.25 -12.47 -2.76
C CYS A 11 9.35 -13.54 -2.12
N TYR A 12 8.61 -13.18 -1.08
CA TYR A 12 7.68 -14.09 -0.42
C TYR A 12 6.57 -14.57 -1.38
N ASP A 13 5.97 -13.65 -2.13
CA ASP A 13 4.92 -13.97 -3.08
C ASP A 13 5.46 -14.88 -4.21
N LEU A 14 6.65 -14.58 -4.74
CA LEU A 14 7.30 -15.35 -5.79
C LEU A 14 7.69 -16.77 -5.36
N VAL A 15 8.19 -16.92 -4.14
CA VAL A 15 8.78 -18.18 -3.65
C VAL A 15 7.75 -19.07 -2.96
N PHE A 16 6.79 -18.48 -2.25
CA PHE A 16 5.85 -19.24 -1.41
C PHE A 16 4.41 -19.16 -1.89
N ILE A 17 3.92 -18.03 -2.41
CA ILE A 17 2.50 -17.90 -2.77
C ILE A 17 2.21 -18.41 -4.18
N LEU A 18 2.98 -17.98 -5.18
CA LEU A 18 2.77 -18.39 -6.58
C LEU A 18 3.04 -19.89 -6.84
N PRO A 19 4.06 -20.52 -6.24
CA PRO A 19 4.33 -21.94 -6.48
C PRO A 19 3.43 -22.87 -5.64
N ASP A 20 2.71 -22.36 -4.64
CA ASP A 20 1.87 -23.19 -3.79
C ASP A 20 0.65 -23.68 -4.56
N SER A 21 0.69 -24.97 -4.94
CA SER A 21 -0.40 -25.68 -5.61
C SER A 21 -1.76 -25.62 -4.88
N LYS A 22 -1.78 -25.30 -3.58
CA LYS A 22 -3.02 -25.11 -2.80
C LYS A 22 -3.66 -23.74 -3.01
N ILE A 23 -2.91 -22.76 -3.49
CA ILE A 23 -3.36 -21.39 -3.74
C ILE A 23 -3.47 -21.21 -5.25
N ILE A 24 -4.67 -21.43 -5.78
CA ILE A 24 -4.96 -21.13 -7.19
C ILE A 24 -5.13 -19.61 -7.30
N MET A 25 -4.32 -18.96 -8.12
CA MET A 25 -4.41 -17.52 -8.38
C MET A 25 -4.58 -17.28 -9.88
N LEU A 26 -5.58 -16.48 -10.27
CA LEU A 26 -5.84 -16.19 -11.67
C LEU A 26 -4.71 -15.31 -12.24
N PRO A 27 -4.33 -15.46 -13.53
CA PRO A 27 -3.26 -14.64 -14.12
C PRO A 27 -3.48 -13.13 -13.97
N HIS A 28 -4.74 -12.69 -14.09
CA HIS A 28 -5.10 -11.28 -13.93
C HIS A 28 -4.88 -10.77 -12.49
N ASP A 29 -5.18 -11.60 -11.48
CA ASP A 29 -4.98 -11.24 -10.08
C ASP A 29 -3.49 -11.15 -9.75
N THR A 30 -2.67 -12.04 -10.32
CA THR A 30 -1.22 -12.00 -10.23
C THR A 30 -0.63 -10.73 -10.84
N ILE A 31 -1.07 -10.34 -12.05
CA ILE A 31 -0.63 -9.10 -12.70
C ILE A 31 -0.96 -7.87 -11.83
N VAL A 32 -2.18 -7.81 -11.30
CA VAL A 32 -2.60 -6.70 -10.43
C VAL A 32 -1.78 -6.67 -9.13
N GLY A 33 -1.51 -7.83 -8.54
CA GLY A 33 -0.63 -7.94 -7.36
C GLY A 33 0.78 -7.41 -7.60
N PHE A 34 1.42 -7.80 -8.72
CA PHE A 34 2.74 -7.27 -9.09
C PHE A 34 2.72 -5.78 -9.36
N PHE A 35 1.70 -5.29 -10.09
CA PHE A 35 1.55 -3.87 -10.40
C PHE A 35 1.46 -3.01 -9.12
N ILE A 36 0.69 -3.46 -8.13
CA ILE A 36 0.59 -2.81 -6.82
C ILE A 36 1.96 -2.81 -6.10
N LEU A 37 2.60 -3.99 -5.99
CA LEU A 37 3.86 -4.12 -5.25
C LEU A 37 4.98 -3.28 -5.87
N VAL A 38 5.11 -3.28 -7.19
CA VAL A 38 6.10 -2.45 -7.90
C VAL A 38 5.82 -0.97 -7.65
N SER A 39 4.55 -0.54 -7.68
CA SER A 39 4.17 0.84 -7.38
C SER A 39 4.56 1.24 -5.95
N PHE A 40 4.42 0.35 -4.97
CA PHE A 40 4.85 0.59 -3.59
C PHE A 40 6.37 0.66 -3.46
N MET A 41 7.12 -0.18 -4.18
CA MET A 41 8.58 -0.11 -4.23
C MET A 41 9.08 1.19 -4.85
N ILE A 42 8.45 1.66 -5.95
CA ILE A 42 8.78 2.95 -6.56
C ILE A 42 8.54 4.08 -5.56
N CYS A 43 7.37 4.12 -4.91
CA CYS A 43 7.05 5.11 -3.89
C CYS A 43 8.10 5.15 -2.77
N MET A 44 8.45 3.99 -2.20
CA MET A 44 9.43 3.92 -1.13
C MET A 44 10.85 4.26 -1.61
N SER A 45 11.19 3.95 -2.86
CA SER A 45 12.49 4.29 -3.44
C SER A 45 12.66 5.79 -3.62
N MET A 46 11.64 6.47 -4.18
CA MET A 46 11.68 7.94 -4.37
C MET A 46 11.78 8.67 -3.03
N SER A 47 11.07 8.19 -2.00
CA SER A 47 11.19 8.69 -0.63
C SER A 47 12.61 8.53 -0.08
N VAL A 48 13.22 7.34 -0.21
CA VAL A 48 14.59 7.12 0.26
C VAL A 48 15.56 8.06 -0.47
N MET A 49 15.45 8.20 -1.79
CA MET A 49 16.32 9.08 -2.56
C MET A 49 16.18 10.55 -2.11
N TYR A 50 14.96 11.02 -1.84
CA TYR A 50 14.76 12.36 -1.31
C TYR A 50 15.47 12.56 0.03
N HIS A 51 15.28 11.67 1.00
CA HIS A 51 15.90 11.80 2.32
C HIS A 51 17.42 11.65 2.31
N THR A 52 17.98 10.90 1.35
CA THR A 52 19.44 10.78 1.17
C THR A 52 20.04 12.01 0.48
N LEU A 53 19.32 12.65 -0.43
CA LEU A 53 19.86 13.71 -1.29
C LEU A 53 19.42 15.14 -0.93
N ASN A 54 18.51 15.31 0.04
CA ASN A 54 17.93 16.60 0.41
C ASN A 54 18.96 17.65 0.88
N CYS A 55 20.14 17.23 1.34
CA CYS A 55 21.18 18.12 1.88
C CYS A 55 22.23 18.56 0.84
N VAL A 56 22.18 18.03 -0.38
CA VAL A 56 23.20 18.29 -1.41
C VAL A 56 23.09 19.71 -1.98
N SER A 57 21.90 20.11 -2.42
CA SER A 57 21.63 21.47 -2.92
C SER A 57 20.14 21.77 -2.91
N ALA A 58 19.78 23.05 -2.91
CA ALA A 58 18.38 23.46 -2.95
C ALA A 58 17.63 22.96 -4.21
N GLU A 59 18.33 22.87 -5.35
CA GLU A 59 17.76 22.36 -6.60
C GLU A 59 17.50 20.85 -6.54
N VAL A 60 18.48 20.08 -6.06
CA VAL A 60 18.34 18.63 -5.86
C VAL A 60 17.22 18.33 -4.86
N CYS A 61 17.14 19.09 -3.77
CA CYS A 61 16.08 18.97 -2.77
C CYS A 61 14.67 19.17 -3.39
N ARG A 62 14.46 20.26 -4.14
CA ARG A 62 13.16 20.53 -4.80
C ARG A 62 12.77 19.44 -5.79
N ARG A 63 13.74 19.00 -6.60
CA ARG A 63 13.50 17.95 -7.62
C ARG A 63 13.09 16.63 -6.98
N TRP A 64 13.83 16.17 -5.97
CA TRP A 64 13.52 14.89 -5.31
C TRP A 64 12.29 14.95 -4.43
N PHE A 65 11.99 16.10 -3.82
CA PHE A 65 10.71 16.30 -3.12
C PHE A 65 9.52 16.14 -4.07
N SER A 66 9.59 16.70 -5.28
CA SER A 66 8.56 16.52 -6.31
C SER A 66 8.41 15.04 -6.73
N MET A 67 9.53 14.33 -6.91
CA MET A 67 9.52 12.90 -7.24
C MET A 67 8.96 12.03 -6.12
N ASP A 68 9.18 12.39 -4.84
CA ASP A 68 8.61 11.70 -3.69
C ASP A 68 7.07 11.82 -3.69
N ILE A 69 6.56 13.04 -3.92
CA ILE A 69 5.12 13.29 -4.07
C ILE A 69 4.54 12.52 -5.28
N LEU A 70 5.27 12.47 -6.40
CA LEU A 70 4.87 11.67 -7.56
C LEU A 70 4.78 10.17 -7.21
N GLY A 71 5.72 9.67 -6.42
CA GLY A 71 5.73 8.29 -5.92
C GLY A 71 4.48 7.96 -5.09
N ILE A 72 4.13 8.85 -4.16
CA ILE A 72 2.89 8.72 -3.35
C ILE A 72 1.66 8.72 -4.25
N SER A 73 1.62 9.62 -5.24
CA SER A 73 0.50 9.73 -6.19
C SER A 73 0.32 8.46 -7.02
N LEU A 74 1.42 7.88 -7.51
CA LEU A 74 1.40 6.62 -8.27
C LEU A 74 0.93 5.44 -7.41
N ALA A 75 1.40 5.34 -6.16
CA ALA A 75 0.95 4.31 -5.24
C ALA A 75 -0.55 4.44 -4.92
N PHE A 76 -1.05 5.65 -4.71
CA PHE A 76 -2.48 5.90 -4.51
C PHE A 76 -3.31 5.49 -5.74
N TYR A 77 -2.83 5.82 -6.94
CA TYR A 77 -3.47 5.42 -8.17
C TYR A 77 -3.51 3.90 -8.35
N ALA A 78 -2.44 3.18 -8.02
CA ALA A 78 -2.40 1.72 -8.06
C ALA A 78 -3.38 1.07 -7.07
N VAL A 79 -3.46 1.60 -5.84
CA VAL A 79 -4.46 1.19 -4.84
C VAL A 79 -5.87 1.39 -5.38
N PHE A 80 -6.16 2.57 -5.95
CA PHE A 80 -7.47 2.87 -6.52
C PHE A 80 -7.86 1.93 -7.66
N LEU A 81 -6.97 1.72 -8.63
CA LEU A 81 -7.21 0.82 -9.76
C LEU A 81 -7.44 -0.63 -9.31
N SER A 82 -6.62 -1.14 -8.38
CA SER A 82 -6.83 -2.47 -7.81
C SER A 82 -8.14 -2.57 -7.04
N GLY A 83 -8.54 -1.49 -6.36
CA GLY A 83 -9.82 -1.36 -5.68
C GLY A 83 -11.00 -1.55 -6.63
N ILE A 84 -10.95 -0.88 -7.78
CA ILE A 84 -11.96 -1.03 -8.85
C ILE A 84 -11.94 -2.45 -9.41
N PHE A 85 -10.76 -2.98 -9.73
CA PHE A 85 -10.62 -4.32 -10.31
C PHE A 85 -11.22 -5.43 -9.43
N TYR A 86 -11.03 -5.34 -8.11
CA TYR A 86 -11.64 -6.27 -7.17
C TYR A 86 -13.12 -5.95 -6.90
N GLY A 87 -13.46 -4.67 -6.80
CA GLY A 87 -14.81 -4.20 -6.43
C GLY A 87 -15.88 -4.50 -7.49
N PHE A 88 -15.51 -4.49 -8.77
CA PHE A 88 -16.45 -4.67 -9.88
C PHE A 88 -16.33 -6.04 -10.56
N TRP A 89 -15.81 -7.04 -9.84
CA TRP A 89 -15.72 -8.42 -10.34
C TRP A 89 -17.09 -9.09 -10.46
N CYS A 90 -17.34 -9.82 -11.55
CA CYS A 90 -18.49 -10.70 -11.78
C CYS A 90 -19.88 -10.02 -11.61
N PRO A 91 -20.49 -9.52 -12.71
CA PRO A 91 -21.81 -8.89 -12.64
C PRO A 91 -22.97 -9.88 -12.43
N GLU A 92 -22.80 -11.16 -12.77
CA GLU A 92 -23.91 -12.13 -12.80
C GLU A 92 -24.32 -12.62 -11.39
N HIS A 93 -23.38 -12.72 -10.45
CA HIS A 93 -23.65 -13.12 -9.06
C HIS A 93 -23.73 -11.92 -8.10
N MET A 94 -24.59 -10.94 -8.41
CA MET A 94 -24.66 -9.66 -7.67
C MET A 94 -24.88 -9.83 -6.16
N MET A 95 -25.69 -10.79 -5.72
CA MET A 95 -26.00 -10.98 -4.29
C MET A 95 -24.77 -11.39 -3.47
N GLN A 96 -24.08 -12.45 -3.88
CA GLN A 96 -22.89 -12.97 -3.18
C GLN A 96 -21.74 -11.95 -3.22
N ARG A 97 -21.54 -11.33 -4.39
CA ARG A 97 -20.57 -10.26 -4.56
C ARG A 97 -20.87 -9.08 -3.63
N ASN A 98 -22.08 -8.53 -3.66
CA ASN A 98 -22.43 -7.36 -2.85
C ASN A 98 -22.31 -7.65 -1.35
N LEU A 99 -22.64 -8.87 -0.92
CA LEU A 99 -22.45 -9.30 0.46
C LEU A 99 -20.97 -9.30 0.84
N TYR A 100 -20.10 -9.90 0.03
CA TYR A 100 -18.66 -9.94 0.30
C TYR A 100 -18.02 -8.54 0.23
N LEU A 101 -18.42 -7.72 -0.75
CA LEU A 101 -17.99 -6.33 -0.85
C LEU A 101 -18.38 -5.54 0.40
N THR A 102 -19.62 -5.67 0.86
CA THR A 102 -20.12 -4.88 2.00
C THR A 102 -19.53 -5.35 3.33
N LEU A 103 -19.45 -6.67 3.56
CA LEU A 103 -19.03 -7.22 4.84
C LEU A 103 -17.50 -7.35 4.98
N VAL A 104 -16.77 -7.43 3.88
CA VAL A 104 -15.32 -7.67 3.91
C VAL A 104 -14.54 -6.58 3.19
N PHE A 105 -14.98 -6.11 2.02
CA PHE A 105 -14.16 -5.19 1.21
C PHE A 105 -14.19 -3.77 1.73
N LEU A 106 -15.41 -3.24 1.92
CA LEU A 106 -15.61 -1.90 2.42
C LEU A 106 -14.94 -1.70 3.79
N PRO A 107 -15.06 -2.60 4.78
CA PRO A 107 -14.36 -2.44 6.04
C PRO A 107 -12.83 -2.42 5.89
N ARG A 108 -12.26 -3.22 4.97
CA ARG A 108 -10.82 -3.22 4.69
C ARG A 108 -10.36 -1.92 4.02
N ILE A 109 -11.13 -1.40 3.06
CA ILE A 109 -10.89 -0.09 2.45
C ILE A 109 -10.92 1.01 3.50
N VAL A 110 -11.98 1.05 4.31
CA VAL A 110 -12.14 2.04 5.39
C VAL A 110 -10.98 1.95 6.37
N THR A 111 -10.59 0.74 6.78
CA THR A 111 -9.46 0.53 7.70
C THR A 111 -8.16 1.11 7.12
N MET A 112 -7.88 0.84 5.84
CA MET A 112 -6.69 1.37 5.17
C MET A 112 -6.68 2.91 5.15
N TYR A 113 -7.80 3.54 4.78
CA TYR A 113 -7.91 4.99 4.78
C TYR A 113 -7.87 5.61 6.18
N VAL A 114 -8.39 4.93 7.21
CA VAL A 114 -8.29 5.39 8.61
C VAL A 114 -6.84 5.38 9.06
N ILE A 115 -6.08 4.30 8.79
CA ILE A 115 -4.65 4.24 9.13
C ILE A 115 -3.88 5.37 8.44
N SER A 116 -4.09 5.56 7.14
CA SER A 116 -3.45 6.64 6.38
C SER A 116 -3.88 8.04 6.82
N GLY A 117 -5.15 8.22 7.19
CA GLY A 117 -5.67 9.48 7.72
C GLY A 117 -5.05 9.82 9.07
N VAL A 118 -4.96 8.85 9.98
CA VAL A 118 -4.26 9.04 11.27
C VAL A 118 -2.79 9.39 11.04
N ALA A 119 -2.11 8.71 10.11
CA ALA A 119 -0.73 9.04 9.75
C ALA A 119 -0.59 10.50 9.30
N MET A 120 -1.50 10.95 8.42
CA MET A 120 -1.51 12.34 7.92
C MET A 120 -1.75 13.33 9.04
N LEU A 121 -2.69 13.06 9.94
CA LEU A 121 -2.99 13.95 11.06
C LEU A 121 -1.79 14.07 12.01
N LEU A 122 -1.13 12.96 12.34
CA LEU A 122 0.09 12.99 13.17
C LEU A 122 1.19 13.83 12.52
N TYR A 123 1.39 13.67 11.21
CA TYR A 123 2.36 14.43 10.42
C TYR A 123 2.06 15.93 10.40
N VAL A 124 0.82 16.31 10.07
CA VAL A 124 0.40 17.71 9.97
C VAL A 124 0.43 18.41 11.32
N TYR A 125 -0.02 17.75 12.39
CA TYR A 125 -0.01 18.33 13.73
C TYR A 125 1.35 18.25 14.43
N GLN A 126 2.36 17.62 13.79
CA GLN A 126 3.70 17.42 14.32
C GLN A 126 3.69 16.73 15.69
N LEU A 127 2.89 15.67 15.82
CA LEU A 127 2.79 14.90 17.05
C LEU A 127 3.67 13.63 16.95
N PRO A 128 4.44 13.29 17.99
CA PRO A 128 4.47 13.88 19.34
C PRO A 128 5.50 15.00 19.57
N GLU A 129 6.34 15.35 18.59
CA GLU A 129 7.47 16.29 18.76
C GLU A 129 7.05 17.69 19.22
N LYS A 130 5.84 18.13 18.87
CA LYS A 130 5.27 19.39 19.32
C LYS A 130 4.91 19.38 20.82
N LEU A 131 4.59 18.21 21.39
CA LEU A 131 4.23 18.05 22.79
C LEU A 131 5.45 17.91 23.70
N LEU A 132 6.52 17.27 23.20
CA LEU A 132 7.75 17.02 23.94
C LEU A 132 8.97 17.40 23.10
N PRO A 133 9.28 18.71 22.99
CA PRO A 133 10.44 19.19 22.23
C PRO A 133 11.74 18.57 22.75
N GLY A 134 12.63 18.15 21.83
CA GLY A 134 13.93 17.57 22.15
C GLY A 134 13.94 16.06 22.44
N TYR A 135 12.78 15.44 22.72
CA TYR A 135 12.70 13.99 22.96
C TYR A 135 12.63 13.18 21.67
N PHE A 136 12.01 13.73 20.61
CA PHE A 136 11.69 13.01 19.37
C PHE A 136 12.53 13.45 18.16
N ASP A 137 13.70 14.03 18.39
CA ASP A 137 14.53 14.61 17.32
C ASP A 137 15.17 13.56 16.41
N ARG A 138 15.43 12.35 16.93
CA ARG A 138 16.08 11.25 16.18
C ARG A 138 15.19 10.04 15.94
N LEU A 139 14.31 9.71 16.89
CA LEU A 139 13.44 8.54 16.83
C LEU A 139 12.02 8.92 17.28
N GLY A 140 11.01 8.47 16.55
CA GLY A 140 9.60 8.66 16.90
C GLY A 140 9.04 10.03 16.52
N SER A 141 9.70 10.77 15.63
CA SER A 141 9.13 12.00 15.06
C SER A 141 7.89 11.70 14.21
N SER A 142 6.98 12.65 14.07
CA SER A 142 5.78 12.51 13.25
C SER A 142 6.08 12.05 11.82
N HIS A 143 7.17 12.52 11.23
CA HIS A 143 7.61 12.11 9.88
C HIS A 143 8.06 10.65 9.83
N GLN A 144 8.71 10.14 10.88
CA GLN A 144 9.02 8.71 10.96
C GLN A 144 7.76 7.87 11.18
N LEU A 145 6.84 8.34 12.03
CA LEU A 145 5.55 7.69 12.26
C LEU A 145 4.69 7.65 10.98
N TRP A 146 4.73 8.72 10.17
CA TRP A 146 4.12 8.76 8.84
C TRP A 146 4.61 7.60 7.98
N HIS A 147 5.93 7.44 7.82
CA HIS A 147 6.50 6.35 7.03
C HIS A 147 6.11 4.96 7.56
N VAL A 148 6.10 4.79 8.88
CA VAL A 148 5.71 3.52 9.51
C VAL A 148 4.24 3.20 9.24
N LEU A 149 3.33 4.13 9.52
CA LEU A 149 1.89 3.91 9.37
C LEU A 149 1.47 3.75 7.90
N VAL A 150 2.06 4.53 6.99
CA VAL A 150 1.84 4.35 5.55
C VAL A 150 2.33 2.98 5.09
N THR A 151 3.51 2.54 5.53
CA THR A 151 4.01 1.20 5.20
C THR A 151 3.05 0.12 5.71
N VAL A 152 2.55 0.23 6.94
CA VAL A 152 1.55 -0.70 7.50
C VAL A 152 0.26 -0.70 6.66
N ALA A 153 -0.24 0.47 6.27
CA ALA A 153 -1.44 0.58 5.44
C ALA A 153 -1.26 -0.09 4.06
N LEU A 154 -0.10 0.09 3.43
CA LEU A 154 0.21 -0.53 2.14
C LEU A 154 0.41 -2.05 2.24
N VAL A 155 1.06 -2.55 3.29
CA VAL A 155 1.16 -3.99 3.58
C VAL A 155 -0.23 -4.58 3.83
N TYR A 156 -1.07 -3.88 4.57
CA TYR A 156 -2.46 -4.27 4.79
C TYR A 156 -3.28 -4.32 3.49
N TRP A 157 -3.05 -3.37 2.58
CA TRP A 157 -3.66 -3.38 1.25
C TRP A 157 -3.17 -4.56 0.40
N HIS A 158 -1.88 -4.87 0.41
CA HIS A 158 -1.32 -6.05 -0.25
C HIS A 158 -1.96 -7.34 0.23
N HIS A 159 -2.06 -7.54 1.56
CA HIS A 159 -2.75 -8.69 2.13
C HIS A 159 -4.24 -8.71 1.75
N THR A 160 -4.87 -7.54 1.66
CA THR A 160 -6.25 -7.43 1.16
C THR A 160 -6.31 -7.94 -0.28
N GLY A 161 -5.45 -7.48 -1.19
CA GLY A 161 -5.39 -7.99 -2.57
C GLY A 161 -5.28 -9.52 -2.67
N LEU A 162 -4.41 -10.14 -1.86
CA LEU A 162 -4.28 -11.61 -1.81
C LEU A 162 -5.56 -12.31 -1.33
N LEU A 163 -6.25 -11.75 -0.33
CA LEU A 163 -7.52 -12.28 0.15
C LEU A 163 -8.60 -12.23 -0.95
N TYR A 164 -8.66 -11.16 -1.72
CA TYR A 164 -9.61 -11.01 -2.82
C TYR A 164 -9.28 -11.94 -3.98
N ALA A 165 -8.00 -12.06 -4.35
CA ALA A 165 -7.54 -12.99 -5.37
C ALA A 165 -7.92 -14.44 -5.02
N ARG A 166 -7.72 -14.86 -3.77
CA ARG A 166 -8.15 -16.18 -3.28
C ARG A 166 -9.66 -16.36 -3.26
N HIS A 167 -10.41 -15.33 -2.84
CA HIS A 167 -11.88 -15.41 -2.86
C HIS A 167 -12.40 -15.61 -4.29
N ARG A 168 -11.82 -14.90 -5.25
CA ARG A 168 -12.16 -14.96 -6.68
C ARG A 168 -11.78 -16.28 -7.33
N SER A 169 -10.68 -16.91 -6.92
CA SER A 169 -10.30 -18.22 -7.47
C SER A 169 -11.20 -19.35 -7.00
N VAL A 170 -11.73 -19.27 -5.78
CA VAL A 170 -12.66 -20.27 -5.21
C VAL A 170 -14.09 -20.06 -5.73
N HIS A 171 -14.56 -18.82 -5.78
CA HIS A 171 -15.94 -18.47 -6.16
C HIS A 171 -16.01 -17.95 -7.59
N GLY A 172 -15.17 -18.49 -8.49
CA GLY A 172 -14.96 -17.99 -9.85
C GLY A 172 -16.25 -17.59 -10.56
N CYS A 173 -16.16 -16.58 -11.42
CA CYS A 173 -17.21 -16.27 -12.38
C CYS A 173 -17.06 -17.26 -13.53
N PHE A 174 -17.61 -18.47 -13.37
CA PHE A 174 -17.64 -19.44 -14.45
C PHE A 174 -18.71 -18.99 -15.46
N LEU A 175 -18.26 -18.48 -16.60
CA LEU A 175 -19.05 -18.57 -17.84
C LEU A 175 -19.15 -20.04 -18.25
#